data_AF-A0A9W6C8W2-F1
#
_entry.id   AF-A0A9W6C8W2-F1
#
_cell.length_a   1.000
_cell.length_b   1.000
_cell.length_c   1.000
_cell.angle_alpha   90.00
_cell.angle_beta   90.00
_cell.angle_gamma   90.00
#
_symmetry.space_group_name_H-M   'P 1'
#
loop_
_entity.id
_entity.type
_entity.pdbx_description
1 polymer ?
#
loop_
_entity_poly.entity_id
_entity_poly.type
_entity_poly.pdbx_seq_one_letter_code
_entity_poly.pdbx_strand_id
1 'polypeptide(L)'
;MEQNSTKTVWNERRMDGIDLSGKILEWGDFTAVSFRNADFTGCRLSNSRFRDCDLEGAKFCGADLQGADLRGCSLKNADFRGADIRLSTLENADLTGARMDETTVGYPMRCPEKGAFVAYKKCVYDRIVQLLVPADAKRSSATGPTCRCDKAKVLTIRNFDGTREFDEAWSLVDENFVYRKGEWVYADSFTEDRWKDSTHGIHFWMTREEAMAY
;
A
#
# COMPACT_ATOMS: atom_id res chain seq x y z
N MET A 1 34.06 4.35 10.25
CA MET A 1 33.70 5.75 9.99
C MET A 1 32.20 5.79 9.84
N GLU A 2 31.55 6.18 10.92
CA GLU A 2 30.11 6.20 11.10
C GLU A 2 29.58 7.45 10.40
N GLN A 3 28.94 7.29 9.23
CA GLN A 3 28.22 8.42 8.64
C GLN A 3 26.96 8.63 9.47
N ASN A 4 27.06 9.59 10.39
CA ASN A 4 25.93 10.19 11.10
C ASN A 4 24.92 10.67 10.04
N SER A 5 23.84 9.91 9.83
CA SER A 5 22.75 10.28 8.94
C SER A 5 21.94 11.39 9.59
N THR A 6 22.40 12.63 9.45
CA THR A 6 21.63 13.80 9.83
C THR A 6 20.36 13.80 8.98
N LYS A 7 19.22 13.53 9.63
CA LYS A 7 17.89 13.68 9.05
C LYS A 7 17.79 15.10 8.49
N THR A 8 17.91 15.24 7.17
CA THR A 8 17.90 16.56 6.54
C THR A 8 16.44 16.96 6.37
N VAL A 9 16.08 18.13 6.92
CA VAL A 9 14.72 18.67 6.92
C VAL A 9 14.67 19.84 5.94
N TRP A 10 13.73 19.80 5.00
CA TRP A 10 13.65 20.73 3.87
C TRP A 10 12.37 21.56 3.82
N ASN A 11 11.52 21.49 4.84
CA ASN A 11 10.16 22.04 4.91
C ASN A 11 9.98 23.46 4.32
N GLU A 12 8.86 23.67 3.63
CA GLU A 12 8.39 24.98 3.13
C GLU A 12 9.38 25.67 2.17
N ARG A 13 10.03 24.88 1.29
CA ARG A 13 10.99 25.37 0.30
C ARG A 13 10.49 25.15 -1.12
N ARG A 14 11.02 25.96 -2.04
CA ARG A 14 10.88 25.75 -3.48
C ARG A 14 12.20 25.27 -4.06
N MET A 15 12.19 24.10 -4.67
CA MET A 15 13.33 23.38 -5.25
C MET A 15 12.99 22.84 -6.64
N ASP A 16 12.16 23.56 -7.38
CA ASP A 16 11.76 23.16 -8.72
C ASP A 16 12.97 22.99 -9.65
N GLY A 17 12.94 21.95 -10.47
CA GLY A 17 13.99 21.65 -11.45
C GLY A 17 15.32 21.21 -10.86
N ILE A 18 15.41 20.98 -9.54
CA ILE A 18 16.65 20.52 -8.91
C ILE A 18 17.04 19.14 -9.43
N ASP A 19 18.32 18.95 -9.71
CA ASP A 19 18.90 17.65 -10.00
C ASP A 19 19.41 17.02 -8.70
N LEU A 20 18.72 15.97 -8.27
CA LEU A 20 19.08 15.14 -7.12
C LEU A 20 19.40 13.71 -7.57
N SER A 21 19.63 13.46 -8.86
CA SER A 21 19.82 12.12 -9.40
C SER A 21 20.96 11.35 -8.68
N GLY A 22 20.69 10.08 -8.41
CA GLY A 22 21.60 9.15 -7.73
C GLY A 22 21.94 9.49 -6.27
N LYS A 23 21.28 10.47 -5.65
CA LYS A 23 21.55 10.85 -4.26
C LYS A 23 20.94 9.86 -3.27
N ILE A 24 21.53 9.83 -2.08
CA ILE A 24 21.03 9.11 -0.92
C ILE A 24 20.28 10.12 -0.05
N LEU A 25 18.97 9.92 0.05
CA LEU A 25 18.01 10.82 0.70
C LEU A 25 17.02 10.02 1.57
N GLU A 26 17.42 8.82 2.00
CA GLU A 26 16.64 7.95 2.87
C GLU A 26 16.28 8.67 4.17
N TRP A 27 15.08 8.41 4.69
CA TRP A 27 14.56 9.04 5.92
C TRP A 27 14.47 10.58 5.88
N GLY A 28 14.68 11.20 4.72
CA GLY A 28 14.59 12.65 4.55
C GLY A 28 13.17 13.17 4.83
N ASP A 29 13.09 14.38 5.39
CA ASP A 29 11.81 15.07 5.57
C ASP A 29 11.69 16.22 4.59
N PHE A 30 10.80 16.04 3.64
CA PHE A 30 10.54 16.93 2.51
C PHE A 30 9.14 17.53 2.57
N THR A 31 8.44 17.40 3.69
CA THR A 31 7.03 17.80 3.82
C THR A 31 6.77 19.21 3.28
N ALA A 32 5.75 19.34 2.44
CA ALA A 32 5.31 20.60 1.83
C ALA A 32 6.38 21.36 1.02
N VAL A 33 7.33 20.64 0.41
CA VAL A 33 8.32 21.22 -0.50
C VAL A 33 7.83 21.14 -1.94
N SER A 34 8.09 22.20 -2.71
CA SER A 34 7.88 22.19 -4.16
C SER A 34 9.12 21.64 -4.85
N PHE A 35 8.95 20.57 -5.61
CA PHE A 35 9.96 19.85 -6.39
C PHE A 35 9.49 19.67 -7.84
N ARG A 36 8.76 20.65 -8.37
CA ARG A 36 8.20 20.54 -9.73
C ARG A 36 9.34 20.34 -10.73
N ASN A 37 9.22 19.34 -11.58
CA ASN A 37 10.23 18.95 -12.58
C ASN A 37 11.61 18.57 -11.98
N ALA A 38 11.69 18.24 -10.70
CA ALA A 38 12.93 17.76 -10.09
C ALA A 38 13.33 16.39 -10.64
N ASP A 39 14.63 16.12 -10.66
CA ASP A 39 15.19 14.83 -11.06
C ASP A 39 15.62 14.01 -9.84
N PHE A 40 14.86 12.96 -9.54
CA PHE A 40 15.16 11.96 -8.52
C PHE A 40 15.56 10.61 -9.14
N THR A 41 16.00 10.59 -10.41
CA THR A 41 16.37 9.35 -11.11
C THR A 41 17.46 8.60 -10.32
N GLY A 42 17.21 7.32 -10.03
CA GLY A 42 18.14 6.46 -9.32
C GLY A 42 18.40 6.83 -7.85
N CYS A 43 17.59 7.72 -7.25
CA CYS A 43 17.74 8.09 -5.85
C CYS A 43 17.41 6.95 -4.88
N ARG A 44 18.05 6.97 -3.71
CA ARG A 44 17.61 6.18 -2.54
C ARG A 44 16.75 7.06 -1.64
N LEU A 45 15.45 6.83 -1.66
CA LEU A 45 14.40 7.60 -0.98
C LEU A 45 13.58 6.74 0.00
N SER A 46 14.08 5.57 0.36
CA SER A 46 13.36 4.67 1.27
C SER A 46 13.03 5.38 2.60
N ASN A 47 11.80 5.17 3.07
CA ASN A 47 11.24 5.75 4.29
C ASN A 47 11.28 7.30 4.37
N SER A 48 11.46 7.98 3.25
CA SER A 48 11.39 9.44 3.19
C SER A 48 9.94 9.95 3.28
N ARG A 49 9.78 11.19 3.75
CA ARG A 49 8.48 11.85 3.88
C ARG A 49 8.34 12.97 2.86
N PHE A 50 7.45 12.79 1.90
CA PHE A 50 7.10 13.75 0.85
C PHE A 50 5.70 14.35 1.05
N ARG A 51 5.06 14.17 2.20
CA ARG A 51 3.67 14.59 2.41
C ARG A 51 3.41 16.02 1.95
N ASP A 52 2.32 16.21 1.21
CA ASP A 52 1.86 17.50 0.68
C ASP A 52 2.88 18.22 -0.23
N CYS A 53 3.84 17.50 -0.84
CA CYS A 53 4.75 18.08 -1.82
C CYS A 53 4.07 18.36 -3.16
N ASP A 54 4.59 19.37 -3.88
CA ASP A 54 4.32 19.53 -5.30
C ASP A 54 5.44 18.87 -6.12
N LEU A 55 5.16 17.69 -6.66
CA LEU A 55 6.07 16.84 -7.43
C LEU A 55 5.62 16.74 -8.89
N GLU A 56 4.87 17.74 -9.39
CA GLU A 56 4.43 17.77 -10.78
C GLU A 56 5.64 17.67 -11.73
N GLY A 57 5.60 16.69 -12.64
CA GLY A 57 6.65 16.44 -13.63
C GLY A 57 7.96 15.88 -13.06
N ALA A 58 8.01 15.51 -11.77
CA ALA A 58 9.21 14.95 -11.16
C ALA A 58 9.56 13.57 -11.76
N LYS A 59 10.86 13.29 -11.88
CA LYS A 59 11.36 12.01 -12.40
C LYS A 59 11.85 11.13 -11.27
N PHE A 60 11.24 9.98 -11.08
CA PHE A 60 11.63 8.95 -10.12
C PHE A 60 12.17 7.68 -10.81
N CYS A 61 12.58 7.77 -12.07
CA CYS A 61 13.01 6.60 -12.84
C CYS A 61 14.10 5.82 -12.10
N GLY A 62 13.87 4.54 -11.81
CA GLY A 62 14.84 3.70 -11.08
C GLY A 62 15.08 4.08 -9.60
N ALA A 63 14.29 4.98 -9.02
CA ALA A 63 14.43 5.38 -7.62
C ALA A 63 13.88 4.31 -6.66
N ASP A 64 14.51 4.16 -5.50
CA ASP A 64 14.01 3.34 -4.40
C ASP A 64 13.14 4.20 -3.47
N LEU A 65 11.82 4.04 -3.53
CA LEU A 65 10.82 4.75 -2.74
C LEU A 65 10.19 3.84 -1.67
N GLN A 66 10.80 2.70 -1.34
CA GLN A 66 10.20 1.75 -0.41
C GLN A 66 9.80 2.39 0.92
N GLY A 67 8.54 2.27 1.31
CA GLY A 67 8.01 2.86 2.54
C GLY A 67 7.92 4.40 2.54
N ALA A 68 8.09 5.07 1.41
CA ALA A 68 7.98 6.53 1.32
C ALA A 68 6.53 7.00 1.57
N ASP A 69 6.39 8.12 2.28
CA ASP A 69 5.09 8.77 2.54
C ASP A 69 4.83 9.86 1.49
N LEU A 70 4.04 9.55 0.46
CA LEU A 70 3.66 10.43 -0.66
C LEU A 70 2.23 10.96 -0.51
N ARG A 71 1.65 10.94 0.69
CA ARG A 71 0.26 11.38 0.91
C ARG A 71 0.06 12.83 0.53
N GLY A 72 -1.07 13.12 -0.11
CA GLY A 72 -1.46 14.49 -0.49
C GLY A 72 -0.57 15.15 -1.54
N CYS A 73 0.41 14.43 -2.13
CA CYS A 73 1.30 15.01 -3.14
C CYS A 73 0.57 15.33 -4.44
N SER A 74 0.97 16.41 -5.11
CA SER A 74 0.72 16.58 -6.54
C SER A 74 1.77 15.78 -7.30
N LEU A 75 1.39 14.64 -7.90
CA LEU A 75 2.26 13.76 -8.70
C LEU A 75 1.89 13.83 -10.19
N LYS A 76 1.28 14.93 -10.61
CA LYS A 76 0.83 15.12 -11.99
C LYS A 76 2.00 14.96 -12.94
N ASN A 77 1.85 14.15 -13.98
CA ASN A 77 2.89 13.89 -14.98
C ASN A 77 4.24 13.38 -14.42
N ALA A 78 4.29 12.91 -13.17
CA ALA A 78 5.51 12.33 -12.61
C ALA A 78 5.85 10.98 -13.26
N ASP A 79 7.13 10.63 -13.35
CA ASP A 79 7.60 9.41 -14.01
C ASP A 79 8.21 8.42 -13.01
N PHE A 80 7.53 7.29 -12.79
CA PHE A 80 7.91 6.24 -11.83
C PHE A 80 8.40 4.95 -12.51
N ARG A 81 8.69 4.98 -13.82
CA ARG A 81 9.11 3.76 -14.54
C ARG A 81 10.43 3.24 -13.98
N GLY A 82 10.49 1.95 -13.65
CA GLY A 82 11.62 1.32 -13.00
C GLY A 82 11.79 1.65 -11.51
N ALA A 83 10.96 2.53 -10.93
CA ALA A 83 11.01 2.85 -9.51
C ALA A 83 10.48 1.69 -8.65
N ASP A 84 10.93 1.61 -7.41
CA ASP A 84 10.37 0.69 -6.41
C ASP A 84 9.51 1.45 -5.40
N ILE A 85 8.19 1.27 -5.50
CA ILE A 85 7.19 1.94 -4.65
C ILE A 85 6.56 0.99 -3.63
N ARG A 86 7.16 -0.18 -3.36
CA ARG A 86 6.59 -1.13 -2.38
C ARG A 86 6.46 -0.46 -1.02
N LEU A 87 5.32 -0.68 -0.35
CA LEU A 87 5.00 -0.09 0.96
C LEU A 87 4.89 1.44 0.98
N SER A 88 5.02 2.16 -0.15
CA SER A 88 4.83 3.61 -0.19
C SER A 88 3.35 3.97 -0.06
N THR A 89 3.02 5.04 0.67
CA THR A 89 1.63 5.48 0.83
C THR A 89 1.31 6.62 -0.14
N LEU A 90 0.34 6.41 -1.03
CA LEU A 90 -0.11 7.41 -2.03
C LEU A 90 -1.54 7.95 -1.76
N GLU A 91 -2.05 7.81 -0.53
CA GLU A 91 -3.40 8.29 -0.20
C GLU A 91 -3.55 9.79 -0.50
N ASN A 92 -4.63 10.14 -1.19
CA ASN A 92 -4.95 11.51 -1.61
C ASN A 92 -3.93 12.18 -2.54
N ALA A 93 -2.96 11.44 -3.10
CA ALA A 93 -2.05 11.98 -4.10
C ALA A 93 -2.77 12.15 -5.45
N ASP A 94 -2.47 13.23 -6.17
CA ASP A 94 -2.97 13.45 -7.53
C ASP A 94 -1.99 12.83 -8.53
N LEU A 95 -2.35 11.66 -9.05
CA LEU A 95 -1.57 10.89 -10.01
C LEU A 95 -1.98 11.17 -11.47
N THR A 96 -2.69 12.27 -11.75
CA THR A 96 -3.14 12.57 -13.12
C THR A 96 -1.96 12.64 -14.09
N GLY A 97 -1.93 11.74 -15.07
CA GLY A 97 -0.84 11.66 -16.05
C GLY A 97 0.47 11.07 -15.52
N ALA A 98 0.51 10.62 -14.26
CA ALA A 98 1.67 9.91 -13.74
C ALA A 98 1.94 8.63 -14.55
N ARG A 99 3.22 8.34 -14.79
CA ARG A 99 3.67 7.25 -15.65
C ARG A 99 4.21 6.11 -14.78
N MET A 100 3.47 5.01 -14.75
CA MET A 100 3.84 3.74 -14.13
C MET A 100 3.59 2.64 -15.16
N ASP A 101 4.43 1.61 -15.17
CA ASP A 101 4.29 0.46 -16.06
C ASP A 101 4.74 -0.83 -15.35
N GLU A 102 4.89 -1.92 -16.08
CA GLU A 102 5.33 -3.21 -15.54
C GLU A 102 6.73 -3.18 -14.91
N THR A 103 7.54 -2.15 -15.20
CA THR A 103 8.86 -1.97 -14.59
C THR A 103 8.79 -1.26 -13.23
N THR A 104 7.67 -0.61 -12.90
CA THR A 104 7.45 -0.01 -11.59
C THR A 104 7.14 -1.11 -10.56
N VAL A 105 8.10 -1.38 -9.67
CA VAL A 105 7.96 -2.44 -8.66
C VAL A 105 6.97 -2.00 -7.59
N GLY A 106 5.99 -2.86 -7.28
CA GLY A 106 4.89 -2.54 -6.36
C GLY A 106 3.69 -1.86 -7.01
N TYR A 107 3.73 -1.57 -8.32
CA TYR A 107 2.59 -1.04 -9.06
C TYR A 107 1.50 -2.10 -9.38
N PRO A 108 1.81 -3.32 -9.84
CA PRO A 108 0.77 -4.33 -10.10
C PRO A 108 -0.08 -4.65 -8.87
N MET A 109 -1.35 -5.00 -9.05
CA MET A 109 -2.18 -5.46 -7.92
C MET A 109 -1.64 -6.77 -7.35
N ARG A 110 -1.60 -6.86 -6.02
CA ARG A 110 -1.21 -8.05 -5.26
C ARG A 110 -2.25 -9.16 -5.41
N CYS A 111 -3.54 -8.81 -5.36
CA CYS A 111 -4.61 -9.76 -5.58
C CYS A 111 -4.89 -9.97 -7.08
N PRO A 112 -5.28 -11.19 -7.51
CA PRO A 112 -5.68 -11.46 -8.89
C PRO A 112 -6.85 -10.58 -9.35
N GLU A 113 -6.73 -9.95 -10.52
CA GLU A 113 -7.77 -9.07 -11.07
C GLU A 113 -9.03 -9.82 -11.51
N LYS A 114 -8.90 -11.11 -11.83
CA LYS A 114 -9.96 -11.97 -12.37
C LYS A 114 -10.00 -13.31 -11.67
N GLY A 115 -11.17 -13.94 -11.71
CA GLY A 115 -11.39 -15.26 -11.14
C GLY A 115 -11.61 -15.22 -9.63
N ALA A 116 -12.05 -16.36 -9.10
CA ALA A 116 -12.19 -16.55 -7.66
C ALA A 116 -10.87 -17.07 -7.10
N PHE A 117 -10.54 -16.68 -5.87
CA PHE A 117 -9.32 -17.11 -5.19
C PHE A 117 -9.52 -17.23 -3.69
N VAL A 118 -8.61 -17.95 -3.03
CA VAL A 118 -8.57 -18.08 -1.58
C VAL A 118 -7.68 -16.98 -1.01
N ALA A 119 -8.16 -16.37 0.07
CA ALA A 119 -7.47 -15.33 0.83
C ALA A 119 -7.54 -15.63 2.32
N TYR A 120 -6.75 -14.90 3.11
CA TYR A 120 -6.61 -15.13 4.55
C TYR A 120 -6.78 -13.82 5.32
N LYS A 121 -7.48 -13.89 6.45
CA LYS A 121 -7.72 -12.73 7.31
C LYS A 121 -7.42 -13.08 8.76
N LYS A 122 -6.47 -12.35 9.35
CA LYS A 122 -6.23 -12.38 10.80
C LYS A 122 -7.32 -11.66 11.58
N CYS A 123 -7.78 -12.34 12.61
CA CYS A 123 -8.79 -11.95 13.55
C CYS A 123 -8.23 -12.00 14.97
N VAL A 124 -8.99 -11.46 15.93
CA VAL A 124 -8.63 -11.54 17.35
C VAL A 124 -8.53 -13.00 17.83
N TYR A 125 -7.89 -13.19 18.98
CA TYR A 125 -7.67 -14.51 19.60
C TYR A 125 -6.90 -15.49 18.70
N ASP A 126 -5.92 -14.97 17.95
CA ASP A 126 -5.05 -15.72 17.04
C ASP A 126 -5.82 -16.62 16.07
N ARG A 127 -6.92 -16.09 15.51
CA ARG A 127 -7.73 -16.77 14.51
C ARG A 127 -7.36 -16.30 13.12
N ILE A 128 -7.24 -17.25 12.19
CA ILE A 128 -7.13 -17.01 10.76
C ILE A 128 -8.41 -17.51 10.10
N VAL A 129 -9.07 -16.61 9.40
CA VAL A 129 -10.21 -16.88 8.54
C VAL A 129 -9.70 -17.16 7.13
N GLN A 130 -10.06 -18.30 6.57
CA GLN A 130 -9.89 -18.57 5.15
C GLN A 130 -11.13 -18.08 4.41
N LEU A 131 -10.92 -17.22 3.42
CA LEU A 131 -11.95 -16.56 2.65
C LEU A 131 -11.90 -17.04 1.20
N LEU A 132 -13.06 -17.24 0.58
CA LEU A 132 -13.20 -17.29 -0.86
C LEU A 132 -13.64 -15.90 -1.35
N VAL A 133 -12.76 -15.22 -2.06
CA VAL A 133 -13.10 -13.99 -2.79
C VAL A 133 -13.67 -14.43 -4.14
N PRO A 134 -14.98 -14.23 -4.43
CA PRO A 134 -15.58 -14.71 -5.67
C PRO A 134 -15.12 -13.88 -6.87
N ALA A 135 -15.32 -14.38 -8.08
CA ALA A 135 -14.86 -13.72 -9.31
C ALA A 135 -15.50 -12.34 -9.56
N ASP A 136 -16.65 -12.08 -8.98
CA ASP A 136 -17.43 -10.85 -9.12
C ASP A 136 -17.27 -9.87 -7.95
N ALA A 137 -16.40 -10.17 -6.96
CA ALA A 137 -16.07 -9.23 -5.90
C ALA A 137 -15.23 -8.06 -6.43
N LYS A 138 -15.54 -6.85 -5.99
CA LYS A 138 -14.62 -5.71 -6.10
C LYS A 138 -13.40 -5.99 -5.23
N ARG A 139 -12.21 -5.64 -5.71
CA ARG A 139 -10.96 -5.93 -5.03
C ARG A 139 -9.89 -4.90 -5.38
N SER A 140 -8.97 -4.68 -4.45
CA SER A 140 -7.83 -3.79 -4.66
C SER A 140 -6.68 -4.16 -3.73
N SER A 141 -5.51 -3.66 -4.06
CA SER A 141 -4.35 -3.55 -3.15
C SER A 141 -3.60 -2.28 -3.54
N ALA A 142 -3.03 -1.56 -2.58
CA ALA A 142 -2.15 -0.44 -2.88
C ALA A 142 -0.76 -0.96 -3.31
N THR A 143 0.27 -0.56 -2.58
CA THR A 143 1.68 -0.94 -2.79
C THR A 143 2.19 -1.98 -1.78
N GLY A 144 1.37 -2.28 -0.76
CA GLY A 144 1.68 -3.21 0.32
C GLY A 144 1.16 -4.64 0.09
N PRO A 145 1.41 -5.54 1.05
CA PRO A 145 0.93 -6.93 0.98
C PRO A 145 -0.57 -7.06 1.24
N THR A 146 -1.17 -6.09 1.92
CA THR A 146 -2.60 -6.10 2.26
C THR A 146 -3.45 -5.83 1.03
N CYS A 147 -4.52 -6.60 0.89
CA CYS A 147 -5.55 -6.43 -0.13
C CYS A 147 -6.89 -6.17 0.54
N ARG A 148 -7.87 -5.70 -0.25
CA ARG A 148 -9.24 -5.42 0.19
C ARG A 148 -10.24 -5.98 -0.80
N CYS A 149 -11.39 -6.44 -0.33
CA CYS A 149 -12.54 -6.76 -1.18
C CYS A 149 -13.86 -6.30 -0.55
N ASP A 150 -14.92 -6.22 -1.37
CA ASP A 150 -16.25 -5.85 -0.91
C ASP A 150 -17.05 -7.04 -0.35
N LYS A 151 -16.74 -8.27 -0.77
CA LYS A 151 -17.42 -9.47 -0.29
C LYS A 151 -16.55 -10.72 -0.36
N ALA A 152 -16.79 -11.64 0.57
CA ALA A 152 -16.14 -12.95 0.57
C ALA A 152 -17.02 -14.00 1.27
N LYS A 153 -16.80 -15.27 0.94
CA LYS A 153 -17.38 -16.39 1.69
C LYS A 153 -16.39 -16.93 2.70
N VAL A 154 -16.82 -17.15 3.94
CA VAL A 154 -16.01 -17.74 4.99
C VAL A 154 -15.95 -19.26 4.79
N LEU A 155 -14.75 -19.80 4.55
CA LEU A 155 -14.55 -21.23 4.33
C LEU A 155 -14.23 -21.95 5.63
N THR A 156 -13.20 -21.50 6.33
CA THR A 156 -12.72 -22.11 7.58
C THR A 156 -12.22 -21.04 8.53
N ILE A 157 -12.21 -21.34 9.83
CA ILE A 157 -11.64 -20.47 10.86
C ILE A 157 -10.79 -21.34 11.76
N ARG A 158 -9.48 -21.09 11.82
CA ARG A 158 -8.53 -21.89 12.60
C ARG A 158 -7.62 -21.02 13.43
N ASN A 159 -7.04 -21.57 14.49
CA ASN A 159 -5.95 -20.92 15.20
C ASN A 159 -4.65 -20.92 14.37
N PHE A 160 -3.62 -20.24 14.86
CA PHE A 160 -2.34 -20.05 14.15
C PHE A 160 -1.53 -21.32 13.88
N ASP A 161 -1.63 -22.34 14.73
CA ASP A 161 -1.01 -23.65 14.46
C ASP A 161 -1.92 -24.57 13.61
N GLY A 162 -3.18 -24.20 13.40
CA GLY A 162 -4.16 -24.95 12.61
C GLY A 162 -4.76 -26.17 13.30
N THR A 163 -4.48 -26.40 14.59
CA THR A 163 -4.94 -27.57 15.37
C THR A 163 -6.38 -27.46 15.84
N ARG A 164 -6.93 -26.24 15.93
CA ARG A 164 -8.28 -25.97 16.41
C ARG A 164 -9.09 -25.22 15.35
N GLU A 165 -10.34 -25.65 15.18
CA GLU A 165 -11.32 -25.00 14.31
C GLU A 165 -12.40 -24.29 15.16
N PHE A 166 -12.97 -23.23 14.60
CA PHE A 166 -14.00 -22.41 15.24
C PHE A 166 -15.14 -22.13 14.25
N ASP A 167 -16.32 -21.83 14.78
CA ASP A 167 -17.46 -21.39 13.96
C ASP A 167 -17.45 -19.88 13.71
N GLU A 168 -16.72 -19.11 14.53
CA GLU A 168 -16.74 -17.65 14.51
C GLU A 168 -15.36 -17.03 14.66
N ALA A 169 -15.16 -15.81 14.17
CA ALA A 169 -14.01 -14.96 14.45
C ALA A 169 -14.38 -13.48 14.34
N TRP A 170 -13.77 -12.63 15.16
CA TRP A 170 -14.03 -11.18 15.17
C TRP A 170 -12.92 -10.42 14.48
N SER A 171 -13.27 -9.38 13.73
CA SER A 171 -12.28 -8.51 13.09
C SER A 171 -11.33 -7.88 14.11
N LEU A 172 -10.09 -7.62 13.69
CA LEU A 172 -9.10 -6.89 14.51
C LEU A 172 -9.45 -5.41 14.70
N VAL A 173 -10.27 -4.84 13.81
CA VAL A 173 -10.52 -3.39 13.73
C VAL A 173 -11.95 -2.99 14.08
N ASP A 174 -12.91 -3.90 13.89
CA ASP A 174 -14.33 -3.68 14.20
C ASP A 174 -14.87 -4.88 14.98
N GLU A 175 -15.12 -4.69 16.26
CA GLU A 175 -15.63 -5.72 17.15
C GLU A 175 -17.04 -6.20 16.79
N ASN A 176 -17.78 -5.46 15.97
CA ASN A 176 -19.11 -5.86 15.52
C ASN A 176 -19.05 -6.71 14.24
N PHE A 177 -17.90 -6.72 13.55
CA PHE A 177 -17.72 -7.50 12.33
C PHE A 177 -17.30 -8.93 12.67
N VAL A 178 -18.23 -9.87 12.53
CA VAL A 178 -18.03 -11.29 12.83
C VAL A 178 -18.03 -12.12 11.55
N TYR A 179 -16.98 -12.93 11.38
CA TYR A 179 -16.88 -13.95 10.35
C TYR A 179 -17.48 -15.24 10.90
N ARG A 180 -18.48 -15.79 10.22
CA ARG A 180 -19.12 -17.08 10.59
C ARG A 180 -18.86 -18.13 9.52
N LYS A 181 -18.42 -19.31 9.93
CA LYS A 181 -18.06 -20.39 9.00
C LYS A 181 -19.23 -20.75 8.07
N GLY A 182 -18.97 -20.73 6.76
CA GLY A 182 -19.97 -21.03 5.72
C GLY A 182 -20.78 -19.82 5.23
N GLU A 183 -20.76 -18.71 5.96
CA GLU A 183 -21.54 -17.51 5.61
C GLU A 183 -20.80 -16.59 4.64
N TRP A 184 -21.58 -15.74 3.97
CA TRP A 184 -21.08 -14.62 3.19
C TRP A 184 -20.93 -13.40 4.08
N VAL A 185 -19.81 -12.70 3.94
CA VAL A 185 -19.54 -11.42 4.58
C VAL A 185 -19.42 -10.32 3.52
N TYR A 186 -19.88 -9.13 3.88
CA TYR A 186 -19.91 -7.95 3.02
C TYR A 186 -19.28 -6.79 3.76
N ALA A 187 -18.43 -6.03 3.08
CA ALA A 187 -17.97 -4.74 3.57
C ALA A 187 -19.14 -3.76 3.63
N ASP A 188 -19.12 -2.89 4.63
CA ASP A 188 -20.07 -1.78 4.79
C ASP A 188 -19.97 -0.75 3.66
N SER A 189 -18.75 -0.51 3.18
CA SER A 189 -18.47 0.28 1.98
C SER A 189 -17.16 -0.16 1.31
N PHE A 190 -16.98 0.24 0.05
CA PHE A 190 -15.78 -0.08 -0.72
C PHE A 190 -15.45 1.03 -1.71
N THR A 191 -14.19 1.47 -1.72
CA THR A 191 -13.66 2.38 -2.74
C THR A 191 -12.77 1.63 -3.73
N GLU A 192 -12.99 1.86 -5.02
CA GLU A 192 -12.19 1.30 -6.11
C GLU A 192 -10.89 2.07 -6.33
N ASP A 193 -10.74 3.24 -5.70
CA ASP A 193 -9.46 3.93 -5.63
C ASP A 193 -8.49 3.12 -4.77
N ARG A 194 -7.62 2.37 -5.45
CA ARG A 194 -6.66 1.47 -4.80
C ARG A 194 -5.64 2.20 -3.93
N TRP A 195 -5.44 3.50 -4.12
CA TRP A 195 -4.47 4.28 -3.34
C TRP A 195 -5.00 4.69 -1.98
N LYS A 196 -6.33 4.62 -1.77
CA LYS A 196 -6.97 4.79 -0.47
C LYS A 196 -6.89 3.50 0.34
N ASP A 197 -5.68 3.15 0.76
CA ASP A 197 -5.38 1.85 1.35
C ASP A 197 -6.00 1.67 2.75
N SER A 198 -5.95 2.71 3.58
CA SER A 198 -6.51 2.70 4.96
C SER A 198 -8.01 2.99 4.99
N THR A 199 -8.80 2.31 4.16
CA THR A 199 -10.26 2.53 4.07
C THR A 199 -11.07 1.26 4.26
N HIS A 200 -12.39 1.40 4.25
CA HIS A 200 -13.34 0.31 4.38
C HIS A 200 -13.11 -0.81 3.33
N GLY A 201 -13.59 -2.00 3.68
CA GLY A 201 -13.37 -3.23 2.93
C GLY A 201 -13.00 -4.40 3.84
N ILE A 202 -13.19 -5.61 3.35
CA ILE A 202 -12.66 -6.80 4.02
C ILE A 202 -11.19 -6.89 3.67
N HIS A 203 -10.33 -6.54 4.62
CA HIS A 203 -8.89 -6.69 4.50
C HIS A 203 -8.50 -8.16 4.48
N PHE A 204 -7.56 -8.54 3.62
CA PHE A 204 -7.05 -9.90 3.54
C PHE A 204 -5.61 -9.92 3.00
N TRP A 205 -4.98 -11.09 3.13
CA TRP A 205 -3.68 -11.42 2.58
C TRP A 205 -3.78 -12.63 1.66
N MET A 206 -2.83 -12.76 0.74
CA MET A 206 -2.85 -13.82 -0.27
C MET A 206 -2.40 -15.15 0.31
N THR A 207 -1.55 -15.12 1.34
CA THR A 207 -1.13 -16.33 2.06
C THR A 207 -1.50 -16.28 3.53
N ARG A 208 -1.52 -17.47 4.14
CA ARG A 208 -1.78 -17.63 5.57
C ARG A 208 -0.65 -17.01 6.40
N GLU A 209 0.59 -17.17 5.95
CA GLU A 209 1.79 -16.69 6.61
C GLU A 209 1.81 -15.16 6.63
N GLU A 210 1.42 -14.51 5.53
CA GLU A 210 1.26 -13.05 5.47
C GLU A 210 0.21 -12.55 6.45
N ALA A 211 -0.95 -13.21 6.50
CA ALA A 211 -2.01 -12.85 7.44
C ALA A 211 -1.55 -12.98 8.90
N MET A 212 -0.79 -14.03 9.22
CA MET A 212 -0.27 -14.24 10.59
C MET A 212 0.77 -13.20 11.01
N ALA A 213 1.60 -12.76 10.06
CA ALA A 213 2.69 -11.80 10.29
C ALA A 213 2.23 -10.36 10.49
N TYR A 214 0.99 -10.03 10.10
CA TYR A 214 0.34 -8.74 10.37
C TYR A 214 -0.03 -8.59 11.84
#